data_AF-A0A931Y5W7-F1
#
_entry.id   AF-A0A931Y5W7-F1
#
_cell.length_a   1.000
_cell.length_b   1.000
_cell.length_c   1.000
_cell.angle_alpha   90.00
_cell.angle_beta   90.00
_cell.angle_gamma   90.00
#
_symmetry.space_group_name_H-M   'P 1'
#
loop_
_entity.id
_entity.type
_entity.pdbx_description
1 polymer ?
#
loop_
_entity_poly.entity_id
_entity_poly.type
_entity_poly.pdbx_seq_one_letter_code
_entity_poly.pdbx_strand_id
1 'polypeptide(L)'
;MALLCGYDFPGNVRELKNALEHAVIMARGEAVGAADLPRSIRESQPAPKPRARSKTLVEMREAWVAPHERKYLTELLSEHEGRVREAAKAAGVNYVTMYRLMKKHGLAIRRAVS
;
A
#
# COMPACT_ATOMS: atom_id res chain seq x y z
N MET A 1 19.16 14.86 12.72
CA MET A 1 18.06 14.05 12.15
C MET A 1 18.06 13.99 10.62
N ALA A 2 18.13 15.12 9.91
CA ALA A 2 18.04 15.13 8.43
C ALA A 2 19.04 14.20 7.70
N LEU A 3 20.28 14.09 8.19
CA LEU A 3 21.31 13.20 7.61
C LEU A 3 20.98 11.71 7.76
N LEU A 4 20.48 11.28 8.92
CA LEU A 4 20.08 9.88 9.14
C LEU A 4 18.84 9.52 8.31
N CYS A 5 17.88 10.44 8.18
CA CYS A 5 16.66 10.19 7.37
C CYS A 5 16.90 10.23 5.85
N GLY A 6 18.03 10.80 5.41
CA GLY A 6 18.38 10.93 3.99
C GLY A 6 19.34 9.85 3.48
N TYR A 7 19.80 8.96 4.35
CA TYR A 7 20.70 7.87 4.01
C TYR A 7 19.93 6.57 3.84
N ASP A 8 20.18 5.84 2.75
CA ASP A 8 19.42 4.63 2.40
C ASP A 8 19.81 3.38 3.22
N PHE A 9 20.88 3.44 4.03
CA PHE A 9 21.40 2.30 4.81
C PHE A 9 21.47 0.99 4.00
N PRO A 10 22.33 0.89 2.98
CA PRO A 10 22.45 -0.31 2.15
C PRO A 10 22.75 -1.59 2.95
N GLY A 11 23.33 -1.47 4.14
CA GLY A 11 23.57 -2.55 5.11
C GLY A 11 22.37 -2.88 6.02
N ASN A 12 21.17 -2.36 5.72
CA ASN A 12 19.94 -2.46 6.51
C ASN A 12 20.05 -1.81 7.90
N VAL A 13 19.11 -2.13 8.79
CA VAL A 13 18.99 -1.58 10.16
C VAL A 13 20.27 -1.78 11.01
N ARG A 14 21.11 -2.78 10.69
CA ARG A 14 22.40 -2.97 11.38
C ARG A 14 23.36 -1.81 11.14
N GLU A 15 23.34 -1.24 9.94
CA GLU A 15 24.18 -0.09 9.60
C GLU A 15 23.73 1.17 10.35
N LEU A 16 22.41 1.37 10.49
CA LEU A 16 21.86 2.43 11.33
C LEU A 16 22.30 2.28 12.79
N LYS A 17 22.23 1.06 13.33
CA LYS A 17 22.68 0.77 14.69
C LYS A 17 24.16 1.12 14.87
N ASN A 18 25.03 0.62 13.98
CA ASN A 18 26.47 0.88 14.06
C ASN A 18 26.78 2.38 13.95
N ALA A 19 26.04 3.11 13.11
CA ALA A 19 26.21 4.54 12.96
C ALA A 19 25.81 5.32 14.23
N LEU A 20 24.72 4.91 14.89
CA LEU A 20 24.30 5.48 16.17
C LEU A 20 25.30 5.14 17.28
N GLU A 21 25.79 3.90 17.35
CA GLU A 21 26.82 3.50 18.32
C GLU A 21 28.09 4.33 18.16
N HIS A 22 28.58 4.48 16.93
CA HIS A 22 29.72 5.35 16.62
C HIS A 22 29.47 6.80 17.08
N ALA A 23 28.27 7.32 16.80
CA ALA A 23 27.93 8.70 17.13
C ALA A 23 27.86 8.95 18.65
N VAL A 24 27.36 7.97 19.41
CA VAL A 24 27.37 8.03 20.88
C VAL A 24 28.80 7.95 21.44
N ILE A 25 29.66 7.13 20.85
CA ILE A 25 31.07 7.01 21.27
C ILE A 25 31.85 8.30 20.98
N MET A 26 31.57 8.96 19.86
CA MET A 26 32.31 10.15 19.42
C MET A 26 31.78 11.46 20.02
N ALA A 27 30.51 11.49 20.44
CA ALA A 27 29.90 12.67 21.01
C ALA A 27 30.63 13.11 22.29
N ARG A 28 31.03 14.39 22.34
CA ARG A 28 31.75 14.99 23.47
C ARG A 28 30.86 15.81 24.41
N GLY A 29 29.56 15.88 24.14
CA GLY A 29 28.59 16.64 24.91
C GLY A 29 27.26 15.89 25.07
N GLU A 30 26.26 16.54 25.64
CA GLU A 30 24.94 15.93 25.92
C GLU A 30 24.14 15.55 24.67
N ALA A 31 24.49 16.12 23.50
CA ALA A 31 23.80 15.88 22.24
C ALA A 31 24.77 15.43 21.14
N VAL A 32 24.33 14.42 20.38
CA VAL A 32 25.01 13.92 19.19
C VAL A 32 24.83 14.92 18.04
N GLY A 33 25.93 15.45 17.54
CA GLY A 33 25.98 16.34 16.39
C GLY A 33 26.24 15.62 15.06
N ALA A 34 26.13 16.36 13.95
CA ALA A 34 26.45 15.83 12.63
C ALA A 34 27.91 15.37 12.50
N ALA A 35 28.84 16.00 13.23
CA ALA A 35 30.26 15.67 13.22
C ALA A 35 30.58 14.31 13.86
N ASP A 36 29.69 13.80 14.72
CA ASP A 36 29.90 12.55 15.45
C ASP A 36 29.46 11.32 14.62
N LEU A 37 28.65 11.54 13.58
CA LEU A 37 28.23 10.50 12.65
C LEU A 37 29.39 9.99 11.79
N PRO A 38 29.36 8.72 11.35
CA PRO A 38 30.33 8.20 10.38
C PRO A 38 30.42 9.04 9.12
N ARG A 39 31.63 9.15 8.57
CA ARG A 39 31.92 9.92 7.35
C ARG A 39 31.03 9.52 6.17
N SER A 40 30.72 8.22 6.05
CA SER A 40 29.82 7.67 5.01
C SER A 40 28.42 8.29 5.03
N ILE A 41 27.91 8.68 6.20
CA ILE A 41 26.60 9.33 6.35
C ILE A 41 26.74 10.85 6.19
N ARG A 42 27.79 11.45 6.75
CA ARG A 42 28.04 12.91 6.66
C ARG A 42 28.24 13.39 5.23
N GLU A 43 28.95 12.60 4.43
CA GLU A 43 29.27 12.91 3.03
C GLU A 43 28.32 12.22 2.05
N SER A 44 27.31 11.51 2.55
CA SER A 44 26.29 10.95 1.67
C SER A 44 25.54 12.08 0.99
N GLN A 45 25.51 12.04 -0.34
CA GLN A 45 24.50 12.80 -1.05
C GLN A 45 23.15 12.13 -0.81
N PRO A 46 22.07 12.91 -0.60
CA PRO A 46 20.73 12.34 -0.51
C PRO A 46 20.51 11.49 -1.75
N ALA A 47 20.32 10.19 -1.55
CA ALA A 47 20.04 9.31 -2.66
C ALA A 47 18.79 9.84 -3.39
N PRO A 48 18.77 9.83 -4.73
CA PRO A 48 17.56 10.19 -5.45
C PRO A 48 16.45 9.26 -4.95
N LYS A 49 15.45 9.83 -4.25
CA LYS A 49 14.31 9.07 -3.74
C LYS A 49 13.83 8.15 -4.86
N PRO A 50 13.62 6.85 -4.61
CA PRO A 50 13.14 5.95 -5.64
C PRO A 50 11.88 6.57 -6.23
N ARG A 51 11.95 6.94 -7.52
CA ARG A 51 10.80 7.54 -8.21
C ARG A 51 9.69 6.51 -8.11
N ALA A 52 8.61 6.85 -7.41
CA ALA A 52 7.43 6.01 -7.38
C ALA A 52 7.07 5.66 -8.83
N ARG A 53 7.05 4.36 -9.15
CA ARG A 53 6.74 3.92 -10.51
C ARG A 53 5.38 4.48 -10.88
N SER A 54 5.30 5.15 -12.03
CA SER A 54 4.01 5.56 -12.58
C SER A 54 3.12 4.33 -12.78
N LYS A 55 1.87 4.41 -12.31
CA LYS A 55 0.89 3.36 -12.54
C LYS A 55 0.75 3.12 -14.05
N THR A 56 0.66 1.86 -14.44
CA THR A 56 0.30 1.47 -15.80
C THR A 56 -1.14 1.90 -16.12
N LEU A 57 -1.46 2.03 -17.40
CA LEU A 57 -2.83 2.32 -17.84
C LEU A 57 -3.84 1.29 -17.32
N VAL A 58 -3.42 0.01 -17.18
CA VAL A 58 -4.25 -1.07 -16.65
C VAL A 58 -4.57 -0.85 -15.18
N GLU A 59 -3.57 -0.57 -14.34
CA GLU A 59 -3.77 -0.30 -12.91
C GLU A 59 -4.62 0.95 -12.68
N MET A 60 -4.43 1.99 -13.51
CA MET A 60 -5.26 3.19 -13.44
C MET A 60 -6.72 2.88 -13.77
N ARG A 61 -6.98 2.16 -14.88
CA ARG A 61 -8.33 1.77 -15.27
C ARG A 61 -8.99 0.90 -14.20
N GLU A 62 -8.27 -0.07 -13.65
CA GLU A 62 -8.81 -0.93 -12.60
C GLU A 62 -9.15 -0.15 -11.35
N ALA A 63 -8.28 0.77 -10.90
CA ALA A 63 -8.56 1.63 -9.76
C ALA A 63 -9.78 2.54 -9.97
N TRP A 64 -10.06 2.91 -11.22
CA TRP A 64 -11.20 3.75 -11.58
C TRP A 64 -12.51 2.95 -11.67
N VAL A 65 -12.46 1.76 -12.26
CA VAL A 65 -13.64 0.90 -12.46
C VAL A 65 -14.06 0.22 -11.16
N ALA A 66 -13.11 -0.23 -10.34
CA ALA A 66 -13.39 -1.02 -9.14
C ALA A 66 -14.45 -0.41 -8.19
N PRO A 67 -14.40 0.89 -7.81
CA PRO A 67 -15.41 1.47 -6.93
C PRO A 67 -16.80 1.53 -7.57
N HIS A 68 -16.89 1.80 -8.87
CA HIS A 68 -18.15 1.85 -9.61
C HIS A 68 -18.75 0.45 -9.77
N GLU A 69 -17.92 -0.53 -10.11
CA GLU A 69 -18.33 -1.94 -10.23
C GLU A 69 -18.83 -2.49 -8.89
N ARG A 70 -18.13 -2.20 -7.78
CA ARG A 70 -18.59 -2.58 -6.44
C ARG A 70 -19.94 -1.96 -6.09
N LYS A 71 -20.13 -0.67 -6.37
CA LYS A 71 -21.40 0.03 -6.10
C LYS A 71 -22.55 -0.61 -6.88
N TYR A 72 -22.37 -0.80 -8.19
CA TYR A 72 -23.36 -1.45 -9.06
C TYR A 72 -23.75 -2.84 -8.54
N LEU A 73 -22.75 -3.68 -8.20
CA LEU A 73 -23.00 -5.02 -7.68
C LEU A 73 -23.74 -5.00 -6.34
N THR A 74 -23.46 -4.01 -5.48
CA THR A 74 -24.12 -3.88 -4.18
C THR A 74 -25.59 -3.49 -4.34
N GLU A 75 -25.88 -2.52 -5.21
CA GLU A 75 -27.24 -2.08 -5.52
C GLU A 75 -28.05 -3.21 -6.15
N LEU A 76 -27.49 -3.88 -7.15
CA LEU A 76 -28.11 -5.00 -7.84
C LEU A 76 -28.40 -6.17 -6.89
N LEU A 77 -27.45 -6.53 -6.02
CA LEU A 77 -27.69 -7.59 -5.04
C LEU A 77 -28.76 -7.19 -4.02
N SER A 78 -28.87 -5.90 -3.68
CA SER A 78 -29.90 -5.41 -2.75
C SER A 78 -31.29 -5.44 -3.38
N GLU A 79 -31.41 -5.03 -4.65
CA GLU A 79 -32.67 -5.09 -5.43
C GLU A 79 -33.21 -6.52 -5.57
N HIS A 80 -32.31 -7.49 -5.69
CA HIS A 80 -32.67 -8.91 -5.79
C HIS A 80 -32.64 -9.65 -4.44
N GLU A 81 -32.59 -8.96 -3.29
CA GLU A 81 -32.58 -9.56 -1.94
C GLU A 81 -31.49 -10.63 -1.74
N GLY A 82 -30.33 -10.44 -2.37
CA GLY A 82 -29.21 -11.39 -2.32
C GLY A 82 -29.38 -12.63 -3.19
N ARG A 83 -30.42 -12.71 -4.04
CA ARG A 83 -30.61 -13.80 -5.02
C ARG A 83 -29.61 -13.68 -6.18
N VAL A 84 -28.39 -14.17 -5.96
CA VAL A 84 -27.24 -14.05 -6.89
C VAL A 84 -27.56 -14.51 -8.33
N ARG A 85 -28.36 -15.57 -8.50
CA ARG A 85 -28.72 -16.06 -9.85
C ARG A 85 -29.63 -15.09 -10.60
N GLU A 86 -30.57 -14.45 -9.90
CA GLU A 86 -31.46 -13.46 -10.49
C GLU A 86 -30.72 -12.16 -10.81
N ALA A 87 -29.90 -11.69 -9.86
CA ALA A 87 -29.01 -10.55 -10.08
C ALA A 87 -28.07 -10.79 -11.28
N ALA A 88 -27.48 -11.98 -11.41
CA ALA A 88 -26.64 -12.32 -12.55
C ALA A 88 -27.41 -12.25 -13.88
N LYS A 89 -28.65 -12.78 -13.90
CA LYS A 89 -29.52 -12.72 -15.07
C LYS A 89 -29.86 -11.27 -15.45
N ALA A 90 -30.18 -10.42 -14.46
CA ALA A 90 -30.47 -9.00 -14.67
C ALA A 90 -29.24 -8.22 -15.20
N ALA A 91 -28.04 -8.53 -14.70
CA ALA A 91 -26.79 -7.99 -15.21
C ALA A 91 -26.34 -8.59 -16.56
N GLY A 92 -27.08 -9.55 -17.12
CA GLY A 92 -26.72 -10.20 -18.39
C GLY A 92 -25.46 -11.08 -18.32
N VAL A 93 -25.07 -11.52 -17.12
CA VAL A 93 -23.87 -12.34 -16.91
C VAL A 93 -24.23 -13.71 -16.32
N ASN A 94 -23.33 -14.69 -16.49
CA ASN A 94 -23.47 -15.97 -15.80
C ASN A 94 -23.26 -15.79 -14.28
N TYR A 95 -23.98 -16.58 -13.47
CA TYR A 95 -23.81 -16.64 -12.01
C TYR A 95 -22.35 -16.90 -11.58
N VAL A 96 -21.56 -17.65 -12.37
CA VAL A 96 -20.12 -17.87 -12.09
C VAL A 96 -19.34 -16.55 -12.17
N THR A 97 -19.62 -15.73 -13.19
CA THR A 97 -19.03 -14.39 -13.35
C THR A 97 -19.44 -13.50 -12.19
N MET A 98 -20.72 -13.54 -11.79
CA MET A 98 -21.23 -12.79 -10.65
C MET A 98 -20.49 -13.17 -9.36
N TYR A 99 -20.33 -14.47 -9.04
CA TYR A 99 -19.56 -14.89 -7.88
C TYR A 99 -18.09 -14.46 -7.92
N ARG A 100 -17.46 -14.48 -9.09
CA ARG A 100 -16.09 -13.99 -9.27
C ARG A 100 -15.99 -12.49 -8.98
N LEU A 101 -16.95 -11.71 -9.48
CA LEU A 101 -17.03 -10.27 -9.23
C LEU A 101 -17.29 -9.96 -7.75
N MET A 102 -18.20 -10.69 -7.10
CA MET A 102 -18.45 -10.57 -5.67
C MET A 102 -17.19 -10.85 -4.85
N LYS A 103 -16.45 -11.93 -5.18
CA LYS A 103 -15.18 -12.26 -4.52
C LYS A 103 -14.13 -11.19 -4.75
N LYS A 104 -14.02 -10.65 -5.98
CA LYS A 104 -13.09 -9.56 -6.32
C LYS A 104 -13.35 -8.31 -5.47
N HIS A 105 -14.62 -7.99 -5.20
CA HIS A 105 -15.02 -6.79 -4.46
C HIS A 105 -15.31 -6.99 -2.98
N GLY A 106 -15.07 -8.19 -2.44
CA GLY A 106 -15.30 -8.52 -1.04
C GLY A 106 -16.78 -8.49 -0.63
N LEU A 107 -17.70 -8.78 -1.56
CA LEU A 107 -19.13 -8.80 -1.29
C LEU A 107 -19.54 -10.19 -0.77
N ALA A 108 -20.02 -10.25 0.48
CA ALA A 108 -20.52 -11.48 1.09
C ALA A 108 -22.01 -11.70 0.77
N ILE A 109 -22.40 -12.96 0.63
CA ILE A 109 -23.81 -13.34 0.51
C ILE A 109 -24.44 -13.17 1.91
N ARG A 110 -25.09 -12.03 2.17
CA ARG A 110 -26.05 -11.98 3.26
C ARG A 110 -27.28 -12.75 2.80
N ARG A 111 -27.44 -13.97 3.29
CA ARG A 111 -28.77 -14.58 3.32
C ARG A 111 -29.59 -13.71 4.27
N ALA A 112 -30.64 -13.07 3.76
CA ALA A 112 -31.69 -12.57 4.62
C ALA A 112 -32.21 -13.77 5.40
N VAL A 113 -31.95 -13.80 6.70
CA VAL A 113 -32.61 -14.72 7.62
C VAL A 113 -33.99 -14.12 7.83
N SER A 114 -35.00 -14.74 7.21
CA SER A 114 -36.40 -14.62 7.62
C SER A 114 -36.74 -15.81 8.51
#